data_AF-A0A6A9T3N5-F1
#
_entry.id   AF-A0A6A9T3N5-F1
#
_cell.length_a   1.000
_cell.length_b   1.000
_cell.length_c   1.000
_cell.angle_alpha   90.00
_cell.angle_beta   90.00
_cell.angle_gamma   90.00
#
_symmetry.space_group_name_H-M   'P 1'
#
loop_
_entity.id
_entity.type
_entity.pdbx_description
1 polymer ?
#
loop_
_entity_poly.entity_id
_entity_poly.type
_entity_poly.pdbx_seq_one_letter_code
_entity_poly.pdbx_strand_id
1 'polypeptide(L)' 'MVSTAEKYGWAVVFALLVTFAIPWFLWGDSRMALGLPVWLWWHIGWMVLASAAFWTFANRAWGIGITDTDSTTTGDHA' A
#
# COMPACT_ATOMS: atom_id res chain seq x y z
N MET A 1 20.86 1.58 1.02
CA MET A 1 20.20 2.33 -0.08
C MET A 1 18.92 1.62 -0.44
N VAL A 2 17.77 2.27 -0.23
CA VAL A 2 16.49 1.76 -0.76
C VAL A 2 16.62 1.77 -2.28
N SER A 3 16.48 0.60 -2.91
CA SER A 3 16.54 0.50 -4.36
C SER A 3 15.34 1.24 -4.97
N THR A 4 15.56 1.97 -6.06
CA THR A 4 14.51 2.60 -6.86
C THR A 4 13.36 1.63 -7.18
N ALA A 5 13.69 0.34 -7.37
CA ALA A 5 12.72 -0.73 -7.59
C ALA A 5 11.77 -0.97 -6.41
N GLU A 6 12.24 -0.87 -5.17
CA GLU A 6 11.42 -1.10 -3.97
C GLU A 6 10.43 0.06 -3.76
N LYS A 7 10.87 1.29 -4.08
CA LYS A 7 10.05 2.50 -4.03
C LYS A 7 8.90 2.44 -5.05
N TYR A 8 9.19 2.05 -6.29
CA TYR A 8 8.17 1.82 -7.31
C TYR A 8 7.27 0.63 -6.98
N GLY A 9 7.81 -0.43 -6.36
CA GLY A 9 7.03 -1.56 -5.89
C GLY A 9 5.90 -1.15 -4.93
N TRP A 10 6.22 -0.32 -3.93
CA TRP A 10 5.21 0.21 -3.01
C TRP A 10 4.18 1.11 -3.68
N ALA A 11 4.61 1.97 -4.62
CA ALA A 11 3.69 2.81 -5.38
C ALA A 11 2.67 1.97 -6.18
N VAL A 12 3.12 0.88 -6.80
CA VAL A 12 2.23 -0.05 -7.53
C VAL A 12 1.27 -0.75 -6.58
N VAL A 13 1.73 -1.22 -5.41
CA VAL A 13 0.86 -1.85 -4.40
C VAL A 13 -0.25 -0.90 -3.96
N PHE A 14 0.08 0.36 -3.67
CA PHE A 14 -0.91 1.38 -3.31
C PHE A 14 -1.88 1.68 -4.46
N ALA A 15 -1.38 1.81 -5.69
CA ALA A 15 -2.22 2.05 -6.86
C ALA A 15 -3.23 0.90 -7.07
N LEU A 16 -2.79 -0.35 -6.91
CA LEU A 16 -3.67 -1.52 -7.00
C LEU A 16 -4.72 -1.52 -5.87
N LEU A 17 -4.31 -1.23 -4.63
CA LEU A 17 -5.22 -1.12 -3.48
C LEU A 17 -6.33 -0.09 -3.73
N VAL A 18 -5.99 1.10 -4.23
CA VAL A 18 -6.96 2.17 -4.52
C VAL A 18 -7.85 1.79 -5.69
N THR A 19 -7.26 1.27 -6.77
CA THR A 19 -7.98 0.90 -7.99
C THR A 19 -9.02 -0.17 -7.66
N PHE A 20 -8.63 -1.27 -7.04
CA PHE A 20 -9.56 -2.36 -6.73
C PHE A 20 -10.44 -2.14 -5.47
N ALA A 21 -10.32 -0.98 -4.81
CA ALA A 21 -11.20 -0.62 -3.70
C ALA A 21 -12.65 -0.40 -4.14
N ILE A 22 -12.86 0.02 -5.41
CA ILE A 22 -14.19 0.17 -5.98
C ILE A 22 -14.51 -1.12 -6.75
N PRO A 23 -15.44 -1.96 -6.25
CA PRO A 23 -15.84 -3.19 -6.94
C PRO A 23 -16.82 -2.90 -8.10
N TRP A 24 -16.41 -2.10 -9.09
CA TRP A 24 -17.21 -1.81 -10.29
C TRP A 24 -17.65 -3.09 -11.02
N PHE A 25 -16.88 -4.17 -10.87
CA PHE A 25 -17.14 -5.46 -11.50
C PHE A 25 -18.24 -6.28 -10.79
N LEU A 26 -18.58 -5.95 -9.54
CA LEU A 26 -19.65 -6.62 -8.78
C LEU A 26 -20.95 -5.80 -8.75
N TRP A 27 -21.01 -4.63 -9.41
CA TRP A 27 -22.17 -3.73 -9.38
C TRP A 27 -23.49 -4.33 -9.93
N GLY A 28 -23.44 -5.47 -10.60
CA GLY A 28 -24.63 -6.20 -11.07
C GLY A 28 -24.82 -7.59 -10.47
N ASP A 29 -23.98 -7.99 -9.50
CA ASP A 29 -23.99 -9.34 -8.95
C ASP A 29 -24.82 -9.41 -7.66
N SER A 30 -26.00 -10.02 -7.76
CA SER A 30 -26.93 -10.20 -6.63
C SER A 30 -26.61 -11.43 -5.77
N ARG A 31 -25.42 -12.03 -5.91
CA ARG A 31 -25.10 -13.27 -5.18
C ARG A 31 -24.95 -12.96 -3.70
N MET A 32 -25.57 -13.80 -2.90
CA MET A 32 -25.52 -13.73 -1.44
C MET A 32 -24.64 -14.87 -0.95
N ALA A 33 -23.63 -14.53 -0.16
CA ALA A 33 -22.75 -15.47 0.51
C ALA A 33 -22.91 -15.31 2.03
N LEU A 34 -23.19 -16.40 2.75
CA LEU A 34 -23.37 -16.40 4.21
C LEU A 34 -24.44 -15.38 4.70
N GLY A 35 -25.48 -15.13 3.89
CA GLY A 35 -26.55 -14.18 4.21
C GLY A 35 -26.24 -12.71 3.92
N LEU A 36 -25.06 -12.38 3.38
CA LEU A 36 -24.66 -11.02 3.00
C LEU A 36 -24.30 -10.97 1.50
N PRO A 37 -24.52 -9.84 0.82
CA PRO A 37 -24.11 -9.68 -0.57
C PRO A 37 -22.60 -9.90 -0.74
N VAL A 38 -22.19 -10.62 -1.79
CA VAL A 38 -20.78 -10.88 -2.11
C VAL A 38 -19.97 -9.58 -2.23
N TRP A 39 -20.60 -8.51 -2.71
CA TRP A 39 -20.03 -7.16 -2.74
C TRP A 39 -19.55 -6.67 -1.35
N LEU A 40 -20.27 -6.99 -0.27
CA LEU A 40 -19.86 -6.61 1.08
C LEU A 40 -18.64 -7.44 1.54
N TRP A 41 -18.62 -8.73 1.22
CA TRP A 41 -17.49 -9.60 1.49
C TRP A 41 -16.23 -9.16 0.75
N TRP A 42 -16.36 -8.63 -0.47
CA TRP A 42 -15.25 -8.02 -1.19
C TRP A 42 -14.61 -6.90 -0.37
N HIS A 43 -15.41 -5.99 0.18
CA HIS A 43 -14.89 -4.90 1.02
C HIS A 43 -14.22 -5.42 2.30
N ILE A 44 -14.78 -6.46 2.94
CA ILE A 44 -14.16 -7.08 4.12
C ILE A 44 -12.80 -7.67 3.76
N GLY A 45 -12.72 -8.45 2.69
CA GLY A 45 -11.46 -9.00 2.19
C GLY A 45 -10.46 -7.90 1.83
N TRP A 46 -10.93 -6.81 1.20
CA TRP A 46 -10.08 -5.69 0.82
C TRP A 46 -9.57 -4.89 2.02
N MET A 47 -10.37 -4.74 3.08
CA MET A 47 -9.93 -4.12 4.34
C MET A 47 -8.83 -4.93 5.02
N VAL A 48 -8.93 -6.26 5.00
CA VAL A 48 -7.87 -7.14 5.51
C VAL A 48 -6.61 -7.01 4.66
N LEU A 49 -6.74 -7.01 3.33
CA LEU A 49 -5.61 -6.88 2.42
C LEU A 49 -4.90 -5.52 2.57
N ALA A 50 -5.68 -4.43 2.67
CA ALA A 50 -5.17 -3.10 2.92
C ALA A 50 -4.46 -3.01 4.28
N SER A 51 -5.04 -3.61 5.32
CA SER A 51 -4.41 -3.67 6.65
C SER A 51 -3.08 -4.41 6.62
N ALA A 52 -3.01 -5.55 5.94
CA ALA A 52 -1.78 -6.32 5.79
C ALA A 52 -0.71 -5.56 4.99
N ALA A 53 -1.10 -4.86 3.92
CA ALA A 53 -0.21 -4.01 3.15
C ALA A 53 0.35 -2.86 4.00
N PHE A 54 -0.51 -2.18 4.76
CA PHE A 54 -0.10 -1.14 5.70
C PHE A 54 0.83 -1.67 6.81
N TRP A 55 0.51 -2.84 7.38
CA TRP A 55 1.36 -3.48 8.38
C TRP A 55 2.73 -3.83 7.82
N THR A 56 2.78 -4.40 6.62
CA THR A 56 4.03 -4.74 5.94
C THR A 56 4.83 -3.48 5.60
N PHE A 57 4.14 -2.40 5.18
CA PHE A 57 4.76 -1.11 4.91
C PHE A 57 5.39 -0.54 6.18
N ALA A 58 4.63 -0.49 7.26
CA ALA A 58 5.06 -0.01 8.56
C ALA A 58 6.21 -0.86 9.16
N ASN A 59 6.31 -2.14 8.81
CA ASN A 59 7.39 -2.99 9.32
C ASN A 59 8.64 -3.00 8.43
N ARG A 60 8.49 -2.79 7.11
CA ARG A 60 9.55 -3.06 6.12
C ARG A 60 10.03 -1.81 5.38
N ALA A 61 9.18 -0.81 5.24
CA ALA A 61 9.44 0.42 4.49
C ALA A 61 9.43 1.66 5.40
N TRP A 62 9.34 1.49 6.71
CA TRP A 62 9.47 2.57 7.67
C TRP A 62 10.89 3.15 7.56
N GLY A 63 11.00 4.32 6.92
CA GLY A 63 12.28 4.92 6.54
C GLY A 63 12.53 5.05 5.03
N ILE A 64 11.65 4.53 4.15
CA ILE A 64 11.64 4.87 2.71
C ILE A 64 11.39 6.40 2.58
N GLY A 65 12.48 7.17 2.47
CA GLY A 65 12.44 8.63 2.38
C GLY A 65 13.12 9.39 3.52
N ILE A 66 13.46 8.73 4.64
CA ILE A 66 14.40 9.30 5.62
C ILE A 66 15.80 9.09 5.02
N THR A 67 16.18 10.01 4.15
CA THR A 67 17.60 10.22 3.88
C THR A 67 18.05 11.10 5.02
N ASP A 68 18.81 10.56 5.97
CA ASP A 68 19.68 11.37 6.79
C ASP A 68 20.58 12.09 5.80
N THR A 69 20.14 13.28 5.39
CA THR A 69 21.01 14.22 4.72
C THR A 69 21.83 14.78 5.85
N ASP A 70 22.73 13.95 6.35
CA ASP A 70 23.95 14.43 6.94
C ASP A 70 24.65 15.11 5.78
N SER A 71 24.28 16.37 5.52
CA SER A 71 25.16 17.34 4.92
C SER A 71 26.34 17.43 5.87
N THR A 72 27.21 16.44 5.77
CA THR A 72 28.59 16.49 6.18
C THR A 72 29.20 17.55 5.28
N THR A 73 28.93 18.82 5.61
CA THR A 73 29.76 19.96 5.24
C THR A 73 31.05 19.80 6.04
N THR A 74 31.77 18.72 5.78
CA THR A 74 33.19 18.59 6.09
C THR A 74 33.88 19.06 4.83
N GLY A 75 34.04 20.38 4.75
CA GLY A 75 34.61 21.04 3.59
C GLY A 75 34.90 22.50 3.92
N ASP A 76 36.12 22.73 4.38
CA ASP A 76 36.95 23.82 3.87
C ASP A 76 36.80 25.23 4.49
N HIS A 77 37.21 25.38 5.75
CA HIS A 77 37.80 26.64 6.25
C HIS A 77 38.95 26.30 7.20
N ALA A 78 40.10 25.91 6.62
CA ALA A 78 41.40 25.86 7.28
C ALA A 78 42.09 27.24 7.19
#